data_AF-A0A3D4H1J2-F1
#
_entry.id   AF-A0A3D4H1J2-F1
#
_cell.length_a   1.000
_cell.length_b   1.000
_cell.length_c   1.000
_cell.angle_alpha   90.00
_cell.angle_beta   90.00
_cell.angle_gamma   90.00
#
_symmetry.space_group_name_H-M   'P 1'
#
loop_
_entity.id
_entity.type
_entity.pdbx_description
1 polymer ?
#
loop_
_entity_poly.entity_id
_entity_poly.type
_entity_poly.pdbx_seq_one_letter_code
_entity_poly.pdbx_strand_id
1 'polypeptide(L)'
;WKLDEEVAYLSSDVAHETPFAARYRILDVFPFSLKRLRTFVRDNGVGRLDIKKRRFPMTPEQLRPKLKLEGDAHSSIVLTRIDDRPTVLVCEAK
;
A
#
# COMPACT_ATOMS: atom_id res chain seq x y z
N TRP A 1 9.26 -5.90 14.22
CA TRP A 1 10.57 -5.92 13.53
C TRP A 1 10.60 -4.89 12.40
N LYS A 2 11.78 -4.56 11.85
CA LYS A 2 11.88 -3.71 10.64
C LYS A 2 11.40 -4.50 9.43
N LEU A 3 10.63 -3.85 8.54
CA LEU A 3 10.13 -4.50 7.33
C LEU A 3 11.24 -4.80 6.31
N ASP A 4 12.21 -3.89 6.21
CA ASP A 4 13.40 -3.97 5.37
C ASP A 4 14.47 -3.06 5.99
N GLU A 5 15.76 -3.32 5.76
CA GLU A 5 16.83 -2.50 6.35
C GLU A 5 16.83 -1.07 5.84
N GLU A 6 16.48 -0.86 4.56
CA GLU A 6 16.47 0.42 3.87
C GLU A 6 15.12 1.14 3.92
N VAL A 7 14.11 0.54 4.58
CA VAL A 7 12.77 1.12 4.70
C VAL A 7 12.42 1.40 6.16
N ALA A 8 12.07 2.66 6.44
CA ALA A 8 11.65 3.11 7.77
C ALA A 8 10.20 2.70 8.12
N TYR A 9 9.86 1.43 7.93
CA TYR A 9 8.60 0.83 8.40
C TYR A 9 8.89 -0.28 9.41
N LEU A 10 8.04 -0.33 10.43
CA LEU A 10 8.02 -1.38 11.44
C LEU A 10 6.79 -2.24 11.23
N SER A 11 6.93 -3.55 11.45
CA SER A 11 5.87 -4.55 11.42
C SER A 11 5.76 -5.27 12.76
N SER A 12 4.58 -5.79 13.07
CA SER A 12 4.31 -6.65 14.23
C SER A 12 3.12 -7.56 13.90
N ASP A 13 3.12 -8.77 14.45
CA ASP A 13 1.98 -9.70 14.34
C ASP A 13 0.77 -9.24 15.17
N VAL A 14 0.99 -8.36 16.13
CA VAL A 14 -0.06 -7.82 17.00
C VAL A 14 -0.11 -6.30 16.93
N ALA A 15 -1.32 -5.75 17.14
CA ALA A 15 -1.52 -4.32 17.13
C ALA A 15 -0.89 -3.67 18.38
N HIS A 16 -0.11 -2.61 18.15
CA HIS A 16 0.41 -1.74 19.20
C HIS A 16 -0.04 -0.31 18.96
N GLU A 17 -0.52 0.35 20.00
CA GLU A 17 -0.78 1.78 19.98
C GLU A 17 0.44 2.54 20.48
N THR A 18 0.75 3.65 19.83
CA THR A 18 1.91 4.47 20.17
C THR A 18 1.75 5.89 19.64
N PRO A 19 2.17 6.92 20.40
CA PRO A 19 2.16 8.30 19.90
C PRO A 19 3.24 8.57 18.83
N PHE A 20 4.20 7.65 18.64
CA PHE A 20 5.36 7.86 17.77
C PHE A 20 5.14 7.42 16.31
N ALA A 21 4.09 6.65 16.03
CA ALA A 21 3.86 6.10 14.70
C ALA A 21 2.38 5.92 14.38
N ALA A 22 2.04 6.09 13.10
CA ALA A 22 0.72 5.72 12.59
C ALA A 22 0.67 4.21 12.30
N ARG A 23 -0.27 3.51 12.93
CA ARG A 23 -0.62 2.12 12.63
C ARG A 23 -1.47 2.01 11.36
N TYR A 24 -1.19 0.98 10.56
CA TYR A 24 -2.03 0.49 9.47
C TYR A 24 -2.25 -1.00 9.64
N ARG A 25 -3.50 -1.47 9.54
CA ARG A 25 -3.81 -2.90 9.48
C ARG A 25 -3.55 -3.37 8.05
N ILE A 26 -2.68 -4.35 7.88
CA ILE A 26 -2.40 -4.94 6.57
C ILE A 26 -3.48 -5.97 6.23
N LEU A 27 -4.04 -5.86 5.03
CA LEU A 27 -5.10 -6.74 4.52
C LEU A 27 -4.58 -7.71 3.44
N ASP A 28 -3.62 -7.27 2.63
CA ASP A 28 -2.97 -8.10 1.61
C ASP A 28 -1.56 -7.55 1.30
N VAL A 29 -0.68 -8.40 0.79
CA VAL A 29 0.70 -8.07 0.40
C VAL A 29 1.06 -8.74 -0.90
N PHE A 30 1.60 -7.99 -1.86
CA PHE A 30 2.04 -8.57 -3.12
C PHE A 30 3.12 -7.79 -3.85
N PRO A 31 3.94 -8.46 -4.68
CA PRO A 31 4.86 -7.79 -5.60
C PRO A 31 4.11 -6.85 -6.52
N PHE A 32 4.67 -5.66 -6.73
CA PHE A 32 4.03 -4.65 -7.56
C PHE A 32 3.93 -5.13 -9.01
N SER A 33 2.69 -5.16 -9.48
CA SER A 33 2.34 -5.27 -10.89
C SER A 33 1.15 -4.37 -11.14
N LEU A 34 1.24 -3.50 -12.14
CA LEU A 34 0.14 -2.60 -12.49
C LEU A 34 -1.13 -3.40 -12.84
N LYS A 35 -0.98 -4.57 -13.47
CA LYS A 35 -2.11 -5.46 -13.79
C LYS A 35 -2.78 -5.97 -12.51
N ARG A 36 -2.00 -6.52 -11.57
CA ARG A 36 -2.54 -7.07 -10.31
C ARG A 36 -3.18 -5.97 -9.47
N LEU A 37 -2.56 -4.80 -9.39
CA LEU A 37 -3.12 -3.67 -8.62
C LEU A 37 -4.43 -3.15 -9.22
N ARG A 38 -4.55 -3.11 -10.56
CA ARG A 38 -5.83 -2.79 -11.23
C ARG A 38 -6.91 -3.82 -10.96
N THR A 39 -6.56 -5.10 -10.98
CA THR A 39 -7.47 -6.18 -10.61
C THR A 39 -7.94 -6.00 -9.17
N PHE A 40 -7.03 -5.79 -8.22
CA PHE A 40 -7.39 -5.53 -6.82
C PHE A 40 -8.37 -4.36 -6.67
N VAL A 41 -8.05 -3.19 -7.25
CA VAL A 41 -8.90 -2.00 -7.17
C VAL A 41 -10.30 -2.28 -7.71
N ARG A 42 -10.39 -2.89 -8.90
CA ARG A 42 -11.67 -3.16 -9.56
C ARG A 42 -12.49 -4.19 -8.78
N ASP A 43 -11.87 -5.29 -8.38
CA ASP A 43 -12.55 -6.39 -7.71
C ASP A 43 -13.07 -5.98 -6.32
N ASN A 44 -12.49 -4.92 -5.73
CA ASN A 44 -12.93 -4.30 -4.47
C ASN A 44 -13.75 -3.00 -4.67
N GLY A 45 -14.09 -2.62 -5.90
CA GLY A 45 -14.89 -1.42 -6.21
C GLY A 45 -14.29 -0.10 -5.68
N VAL A 46 -12.95 0.02 -5.72
CA VAL A 46 -12.24 1.15 -5.12
C VAL A 46 -12.31 2.38 -6.03
N GLY A 47 -13.11 3.37 -5.63
CA GLY A 47 -13.16 4.70 -6.23
C GLY A 47 -12.19 5.71 -5.62
N ARG A 48 -11.82 5.52 -4.34
CA ARG A 48 -10.86 6.37 -3.64
C ARG A 48 -9.69 5.55 -3.13
N LEU A 49 -8.48 5.93 -3.54
CA LEU A 49 -7.25 5.25 -3.15
C LEU A 49 -6.23 6.23 -2.57
N ASP A 50 -5.90 6.04 -1.31
CA ASP A 50 -4.76 6.72 -0.69
C ASP A 50 -3.49 5.93 -0.96
N ILE A 51 -2.48 6.61 -1.51
CA ILE A 51 -1.24 5.98 -1.94
C ILE A 51 -0.09 6.61 -1.17
N LYS A 52 0.56 5.82 -0.33
CA LYS A 52 1.80 6.19 0.36
C LYS A 52 2.98 5.53 -0.35
N LYS A 53 4.13 6.19 -0.35
CA LYS A 53 5.36 5.62 -0.93
C LYS A 53 6.59 5.76 -0.02
N ARG A 54 7.46 4.75 -0.08
CA ARG A 54 8.82 4.76 0.48
C ARG A 54 9.76 3.97 -0.44
N ARG A 55 10.84 4.61 -0.93
CA ARG A 55 11.82 3.98 -1.84
C ARG A 55 11.17 3.30 -3.05
N PHE A 56 10.12 3.89 -3.61
CA PHE A 56 9.38 3.35 -4.75
C PHE A 56 9.56 4.24 -5.99
N PRO A 57 9.82 3.69 -7.20
CA PRO A 57 10.23 4.47 -8.37
C PRO A 57 9.10 5.28 -9.01
N MET A 58 7.84 4.91 -8.77
CA MET A 58 6.67 5.60 -9.32
C MET A 58 6.04 6.52 -8.29
N THR A 59 5.55 7.69 -8.73
CA THR A 59 4.80 8.60 -7.86
C THR A 59 3.31 8.24 -7.84
N PRO A 60 2.56 8.61 -6.78
CA PRO A 60 1.10 8.47 -6.74
C PRO A 60 0.40 9.08 -7.96
N GLU A 61 0.86 10.25 -8.41
CA GLU A 61 0.30 11.00 -9.53
C GLU A 61 0.49 10.26 -10.86
N GLN A 62 1.63 9.58 -11.02
CA GLN A 62 1.89 8.72 -12.19
C GLN A 62 1.07 7.42 -12.17
N LEU A 63 0.69 6.93 -10.99
CA LEU A 63 -0.01 5.66 -10.81
C LEU A 63 -1.52 5.81 -10.92
N ARG A 64 -2.12 6.79 -10.24
CA ARG A 64 -3.58 7.03 -10.19
C ARG A 64 -4.29 6.93 -11.54
N PRO A 65 -3.87 7.66 -12.61
CA PRO A 65 -4.57 7.60 -13.89
C PRO A 65 -4.50 6.22 -14.55
N LYS A 66 -3.51 5.40 -14.20
CA LYS A 66 -3.35 4.03 -14.72
C LYS A 66 -4.26 3.02 -14.02
N LEU A 67 -4.75 3.34 -12.82
CA LEU A 67 -5.54 2.40 -12.01
C LEU A 67 -7.00 2.31 -12.45
N LYS A 68 -7.55 3.39 -13.05
CA LYS A 68 -8.97 3.50 -13.40
C LYS A 68 -9.86 3.18 -12.19
N LEU A 69 -9.73 4.00 -11.15
CA LEU A 69 -10.50 3.87 -9.92
C LEU A 69 -11.98 4.11 -10.24
N GLU A 70 -12.83 3.15 -9.90
CA GLU A 70 -14.26 3.15 -10.19
C GLU A 70 -14.98 2.48 -9.00
N GLY A 71 -16.09 3.06 -8.57
CA GLY A 71 -16.88 2.61 -7.42
C GLY A 71 -16.84 3.57 -6.24
N ASP A 72 -17.35 3.12 -5.09
CA ASP A 72 -17.53 3.95 -3.90
C ASP A 72 -16.63 3.55 -2.74
N ALA A 73 -15.89 2.43 -2.87
CA ALA A 73 -15.03 1.95 -1.80
C ALA A 73 -13.77 2.82 -1.67
N HIS A 74 -13.30 2.94 -0.43
CA HIS A 74 -12.07 3.61 -0.07
C HIS A 74 -11.05 2.58 0.42
N SER A 75 -9.83 2.65 -0.10
CA SER A 75 -8.72 1.80 0.32
C SER A 75 -7.45 2.63 0.51
N SER A 76 -6.52 2.11 1.30
CA SER A 76 -5.16 2.64 1.43
C SER A 76 -4.15 1.62 0.91
N ILE A 77 -3.09 2.08 0.25
CA ILE A 77 -1.93 1.24 -0.10
C ILE A 77 -0.63 1.93 0.28
N VAL A 78 0.37 1.12 0.62
CA VAL A 78 1.77 1.53 0.77
C VAL A 78 2.59 0.87 -0.33
N LEU A 79 3.25 1.67 -1.14
CA LEU A 79 4.21 1.24 -2.15
C LEU A 79 5.61 1.32 -1.58
N THR A 80 6.29 0.18 -1.50
CA THR A 80 7.64 0.13 -0.94
C THR A 80 8.52 -0.93 -1.60
N ARG A 81 9.74 -1.11 -1.09
CA ARG A 81 10.62 -2.21 -1.48
C ARG A 81 10.85 -3.10 -0.27
N ILE A 82 10.81 -4.41 -0.49
CA ILE A 82 11.20 -5.42 0.49
C ILE A 82 12.17 -6.34 -0.24
N ASP A 83 13.37 -6.52 0.30
CA ASP A 83 14.47 -7.25 -0.34
C ASP A 83 14.76 -6.72 -1.75
N ASP A 84 14.79 -5.40 -1.87
CA ASP A 84 14.91 -4.65 -3.14
C ASP A 84 13.82 -4.97 -4.19
N ARG A 85 12.68 -5.54 -3.80
CA ARG A 85 11.56 -5.81 -4.71
C ARG A 85 10.41 -4.83 -4.50
N PRO A 86 9.95 -4.12 -5.56
CA PRO A 86 8.73 -3.32 -5.52
C PRO A 86 7.54 -4.13 -4.98
N THR A 87 6.94 -3.67 -3.91
CA THR A 87 5.88 -4.37 -3.15
C THR A 87 4.75 -3.41 -2.82
N VAL A 88 3.53 -3.94 -2.88
CA VAL A 88 2.29 -3.27 -2.46
C VAL A 88 1.84 -3.90 -1.15
N LEU A 89 1.60 -3.06 -0.16
CA LEU A 89 0.87 -3.42 1.05
C LEU A 89 -0.51 -2.79 0.95
N VAL A 90 -1.55 -3.61 0.96
CA VAL A 90 -2.93 -3.15 1.07
C VAL A 90 -3.23 -2.94 2.54
N CYS A 91 -3.72 -1.75 2.86
CA CYS A 91 -4.06 -1.36 4.21
C CYS A 91 -5.55 -1.08 4.32
N GLU A 92 -6.10 -1.32 5.50
CA GLU A 92 -7.39 -0.77 5.89
C GLU A 92 -7.40 0.75 5.67
N ALA A 93 -8.50 1.26 5.12
CA ALA A 93 -8.68 2.69 4.88
C ALA A 93 -8.66 3.44 6.22
N LYS A 94 -8.09 4.65 6.19
CA LYS A 94 -8.01 5.54 7.34
C LYS A 94 -8.67 6.86 7.01
#